data_AF-A0A3G2R066-F1
#
_entry.id   AF-A0A3G2R066-F1
#
_cell.length_a   1.000
_cell.length_b   1.000
_cell.length_c   1.000
_cell.angle_alpha   90.00
_cell.angle_beta   90.00
_cell.angle_gamma   90.00
#
_symmetry.space_group_name_H-M   'P 1'
#
loop_
_entity.id
_entity.type
_entity.pdbx_description
1 polymer ?
#
loop_
_entity_poly.entity_id
_entity_poly.type
_entity_poly.pdbx_seq_one_letter_code
_entity_poly.pdbx_strand_id
1 'polypeptide(L)'
;MVSYKVRLINEALKLDVTIDCPAKKFILDAAESGTIELPYSCRAGSCSTCLGKIQSGTVDQSDQSFLDQDQIDAGYVLTCVAYPTSDVTITTHEEENLY
;
A
#
# COMPACT_ATOMS: atom_id res chain seq x y z
N MET A 1 18.69 -8.67 -6.36
CA MET A 1 17.87 -7.48 -6.05
C MET A 1 17.09 -7.82 -4.79
N VAL A 2 16.97 -6.90 -3.84
CA VAL A 2 16.20 -7.16 -2.61
C VAL A 2 14.71 -7.09 -2.94
N SER A 3 13.96 -8.13 -2.58
CA SER A 3 12.51 -8.19 -2.68
C SER A 3 11.93 -8.55 -1.33
N TYR A 4 10.72 -8.07 -1.09
CA TYR A 4 9.97 -8.29 0.13
C TYR A 4 8.60 -8.91 -0.19
N LYS A 5 8.08 -9.67 0.76
CA LYS A 5 6.73 -10.23 0.67
C LYS A 5 5.72 -9.19 1.12
N VAL A 6 4.85 -8.79 0.19
CA VAL A 6 3.75 -7.88 0.47
C VAL A 6 2.46 -8.69 0.48
N ARG A 7 1.82 -8.82 1.66
CA ARG A 7 0.52 -9.47 1.80
C ARG A 7 -0.58 -8.41 1.77
N LEU A 8 -1.44 -8.49 0.76
CA LEU A 8 -2.58 -7.59 0.55
C LEU A 8 -3.84 -8.31 1.04
N ILE A 9 -4.53 -7.71 1.99
CA ILE A 9 -5.76 -8.27 2.57
C ILE A 9 -6.93 -7.30 2.44
N ASN A 10 -8.13 -7.84 2.28
CA ASN A 10 -9.40 -7.14 2.45
C ASN A 10 -10.51 -8.17 2.69
N GLU A 11 -11.12 -8.15 3.88
CA GLU A 11 -12.15 -9.13 4.25
C GLU A 11 -13.44 -8.98 3.45
N ALA A 12 -13.85 -7.74 3.15
CA ALA A 12 -15.08 -7.46 2.40
C ALA A 12 -15.02 -8.00 0.96
N LEU A 13 -13.84 -7.93 0.35
CA LEU A 13 -13.58 -8.43 -1.01
C LEU A 13 -13.05 -9.87 -1.04
N LYS A 14 -12.87 -10.52 0.12
CA LYS A 14 -12.22 -11.83 0.27
C LYS A 14 -10.84 -11.89 -0.42
N LEU A 15 -10.11 -10.78 -0.37
CA LEU A 15 -8.76 -10.68 -0.89
C LEU A 15 -7.78 -11.08 0.20
N ASP A 16 -6.97 -12.10 -0.04
CA ASP A 16 -5.80 -12.46 0.77
C ASP A 16 -4.73 -13.04 -0.15
N VAL A 17 -3.84 -12.19 -0.60
CA VAL A 17 -2.82 -12.53 -1.59
C VAL A 17 -1.48 -12.02 -1.15
N THR A 18 -0.43 -12.81 -1.39
CA THR A 18 0.95 -12.39 -1.13
C THR A 18 1.67 -12.26 -2.46
N ILE A 19 2.30 -11.12 -2.68
CA ILE A 19 3.09 -10.81 -3.87
C ILE A 19 4.55 -10.55 -3.48
N ASP A 20 5.47 -10.85 -4.40
CA ASP A 20 6.87 -10.44 -4.28
C ASP A 20 7.05 -9.04 -4.87
N CYS A 21 7.44 -8.09 -4.03
CA CYS A 21 7.67 -6.70 -4.43
C CYS A 21 9.16 -6.33 -4.26
N PRO A 22 9.85 -5.91 -5.34
CA PRO A 22 11.20 -5.36 -5.24
C PRO A 22 11.24 -4.09 -4.39
N ALA A 23 12.30 -3.91 -3.59
CA ALA A 23 12.49 -2.75 -2.71
C ALA A 23 12.50 -1.38 -3.45
N LYS A 24 12.64 -1.38 -4.78
CA LYS A 24 12.64 -0.18 -5.63
C LYS A 24 11.42 -0.10 -6.56
N LYS A 25 10.34 -0.79 -6.22
CA LYS A 25 9.09 -0.79 -6.98
C LYS A 25 7.95 -0.40 -6.06
N PHE A 26 7.00 0.37 -6.59
CA PHE A 26 5.79 0.71 -5.85
C PHE A 26 4.93 -0.53 -5.61
N ILE A 27 4.30 -0.59 -4.45
CA ILE A 27 3.42 -1.70 -4.06
C ILE A 27 2.26 -1.86 -5.06
N LEU A 28 1.64 -0.77 -5.49
CA LEU A 28 0.59 -0.78 -6.52
C LEU A 28 1.06 -1.44 -7.83
N ASP A 29 2.21 -1.03 -8.36
CA ASP A 29 2.74 -1.57 -9.62
C ASP A 29 3.10 -3.05 -9.50
N ALA A 30 3.58 -3.48 -8.32
CA ALA A 30 3.87 -4.88 -8.03
C ALA A 30 2.57 -5.71 -7.95
N ALA A 31 1.52 -5.16 -7.36
CA ALA A 31 0.20 -5.79 -7.28
C ALA A 31 -0.40 -6.00 -8.68
N GLU A 32 -0.38 -4.97 -9.52
CA GLU A 32 -0.86 -5.06 -10.91
C GLU A 32 -0.07 -6.07 -11.74
N SER A 33 1.26 -6.15 -11.53
CA SER A 33 2.09 -7.17 -12.18
C SER A 33 1.75 -8.59 -11.74
N GLY A 34 1.24 -8.74 -10.50
CA GLY A 34 0.71 -9.97 -9.95
C GLY A 34 -0.77 -10.19 -10.27
N THR A 35 -1.36 -9.44 -11.21
CA THR A 35 -2.79 -9.48 -11.58
C THR A 35 -3.76 -9.16 -10.45
N ILE A 36 -3.30 -8.41 -9.44
CA ILE A 36 -4.13 -7.91 -8.34
C ILE A 36 -4.55 -6.48 -8.66
N GLU A 37 -5.85 -6.25 -8.78
CA GLU A 37 -6.43 -4.94 -9.00
C GLU A 37 -6.63 -4.24 -7.65
N LEU A 38 -5.91 -3.13 -7.45
CA LEU A 38 -6.06 -2.24 -6.30
C LEU A 38 -6.68 -0.91 -6.76
N PRO A 39 -7.40 -0.20 -5.89
CA PRO A 39 -7.99 1.07 -6.24
C PRO A 39 -6.89 2.13 -6.44
N TYR A 40 -6.99 2.91 -7.51
CA TYR A 40 -6.10 4.04 -7.77
C TYR A 40 -6.80 5.14 -8.56
N SER A 41 -6.25 6.35 -8.50
CA SER A 41 -6.72 7.50 -9.28
C SER A 41 -5.54 8.34 -9.78
N CYS A 42 -4.93 9.18 -8.92
CA CYS A 42 -3.86 10.09 -9.36
C CYS A 42 -2.51 9.41 -9.63
N ARG A 43 -2.22 8.29 -8.94
CA ARG A 43 -0.93 7.59 -8.93
C ARG A 43 0.29 8.50 -8.61
N ALA A 44 0.05 9.59 -7.90
CA ALA A 44 1.04 10.62 -7.58
C ALA A 44 1.13 10.92 -6.07
N GLY A 45 0.51 10.09 -5.23
CA GLY A 45 0.53 10.29 -3.77
C GLY A 45 -0.27 11.51 -3.29
N SER A 46 -1.20 12.01 -4.12
CA SER A 46 -1.94 13.26 -3.86
C SER A 46 -3.45 13.06 -3.66
N CYS A 47 -3.92 11.82 -3.50
CA CYS A 47 -5.32 11.48 -3.23
C CYS A 47 -5.44 10.24 -2.33
N SER A 48 -6.64 9.96 -1.82
CA SER A 48 -6.96 8.84 -0.92
C SER A 48 -7.33 7.53 -1.61
N THR A 49 -7.55 7.49 -2.93
CA THR A 49 -8.13 6.30 -3.58
C THR A 49 -7.30 5.02 -3.39
N CYS A 50 -5.98 5.13 -3.32
CA CYS A 50 -5.07 3.98 -3.15
C CYS A 50 -4.69 3.70 -1.68
N LEU A 51 -5.47 4.25 -0.75
CA LEU A 51 -5.22 4.14 0.68
C LEU A 51 -5.32 2.68 1.15
N GLY A 52 -4.31 2.29 1.90
CA GLY A 52 -4.30 1.08 2.70
C GLY A 52 -3.86 1.39 4.13
N LYS A 53 -3.84 0.35 4.95
CA LYS A 53 -3.39 0.41 6.33
C LYS A 53 -2.43 -0.72 6.63
N ILE A 54 -1.26 -0.39 7.14
CA ILE A 54 -0.22 -1.34 7.52
C ILE A 54 -0.68 -2.06 8.78
N GLN A 55 -0.78 -3.39 8.69
CA GLN A 55 -1.03 -4.28 9.82
C GLN A 55 0.28 -4.74 10.46
N SER A 56 1.33 -4.91 9.65
CA SER A 56 2.67 -5.30 10.11
C SER A 56 3.72 -4.96 9.04
N GLY A 57 4.96 -4.77 9.47
CA GLY A 57 6.08 -4.39 8.59
C GLY A 57 6.17 -2.89 8.36
N THR A 58 7.03 -2.48 7.44
CA THR A 58 7.32 -1.08 7.16
C THR A 58 7.41 -0.80 5.66
N VAL A 59 7.09 0.44 5.30
CA VAL A 59 7.20 0.98 3.95
C VAL A 59 7.88 2.34 4.01
N ASP A 60 8.43 2.77 2.88
CA ASP A 60 8.81 4.14 2.63
C ASP A 60 7.77 4.76 1.68
N GLN A 61 7.10 5.82 2.13
CA GLN A 61 6.14 6.58 1.33
C GLN A 61 6.51 8.07 1.28
N SER A 62 7.80 8.40 1.34
CA SER A 62 8.27 9.80 1.36
C SER A 62 7.81 10.65 0.17
N ASP A 63 7.43 10.02 -0.93
CA ASP A 63 6.98 10.67 -2.17
C ASP A 63 5.51 11.14 -2.10
N GLN A 64 4.78 10.80 -1.04
CA GLN A 64 3.39 11.18 -0.85
C GLN A 64 3.22 12.62 -0.33
N SER A 65 2.09 13.27 -0.62
CA SER A 65 1.82 14.65 -0.17
C SER A 65 0.39 14.85 0.36
N PHE A 66 -0.33 13.77 0.67
CA PHE A 66 -1.75 13.79 1.02
C PHE A 66 -2.02 13.46 2.49
N LEU A 67 -1.34 12.46 3.05
CA LEU A 67 -1.47 12.05 4.45
C LEU A 67 -0.64 12.98 5.35
N ASP A 68 -1.24 13.35 6.49
CA ASP A 68 -0.52 14.02 7.58
C ASP A 68 0.27 13.02 8.46
N GLN A 69 1.04 13.55 9.41
CA GLN A 69 1.88 12.71 10.26
C GLN A 69 1.06 11.79 11.17
N ASP A 70 -0.08 12.25 11.69
CA ASP A 70 -0.92 11.46 12.59
C ASP A 70 -1.54 10.27 11.84
N GLN A 71 -1.93 10.46 10.59
CA GLN A 71 -2.41 9.40 9.70
C GLN A 71 -1.30 8.40 9.36
N ILE A 72 -0.09 8.87 9.05
CA ILE A 72 1.06 8.00 8.82
C ILE A 72 1.37 7.17 10.07
N ASP A 73 1.38 7.80 11.25
CA ASP A 73 1.65 7.14 12.53
C ASP A 73 0.54 6.15 12.93
N ALA A 74 -0.70 6.40 12.51
CA ALA A 74 -1.82 5.45 12.61
C ALA A 74 -1.70 4.26 11.64
N GLY A 75 -0.66 4.23 10.79
CA GLY A 75 -0.34 3.14 9.87
C GLY A 75 -0.97 3.30 8.49
N TYR A 76 -1.54 4.46 8.14
CA TYR A 76 -2.07 4.67 6.79
C TYR A 76 -0.95 4.78 5.75
N VAL A 77 -1.20 4.22 4.58
CA VAL A 77 -0.23 4.17 3.48
C VAL A 77 -0.90 4.41 2.12
N LEU A 78 -0.25 5.19 1.26
CA LEU A 78 -0.64 5.31 -0.15
C LEU A 78 0.12 4.30 -1.01
N THR A 79 -0.52 3.19 -1.36
CA THR A 79 0.12 2.07 -2.06
C THR A 79 0.72 2.45 -3.44
N CYS A 80 0.25 3.55 -4.06
CA CYS A 80 0.74 4.02 -5.36
C CYS A 80 2.14 4.66 -5.31
N VAL A 81 2.61 5.10 -4.15
CA VAL A 81 3.92 5.74 -3.95
C VAL A 81 4.69 5.14 -2.78
N ALA A 82 4.30 3.94 -2.35
CA ALA A 82 4.93 3.24 -1.24
C ALA A 82 5.90 2.16 -1.74
N TYR A 83 7.14 2.20 -1.25
CA TYR A 83 8.15 1.15 -1.41
C TYR A 83 8.19 0.27 -0.17
N PRO A 84 8.20 -1.07 -0.30
CA PRO A 84 8.37 -1.93 0.86
C PRO A 84 9.82 -1.84 1.40
N THR A 85 9.96 -1.70 2.72
CA THR A 85 11.26 -1.73 3.42
C THR A 85 11.44 -2.98 4.28
N SER A 86 10.37 -3.76 4.45
CA SER A 86 10.36 -5.10 5.02
C SER A 86 9.26 -5.95 4.34
N ASP A 87 9.16 -7.22 4.73
CA ASP A 87 7.91 -7.97 4.54
C ASP A 87 6.79 -7.21 5.25
N VAL A 88 5.66 -6.99 4.57
CA VAL A 88 4.61 -6.07 5.03
C VAL A 88 3.23 -6.65 4.74
N THR A 89 2.30 -6.49 5.68
CA THR A 89 0.88 -6.81 5.50
C THR A 89 0.08 -5.52 5.45
N ILE A 90 -0.71 -5.33 4.40
CA ILE A 90 -1.49 -4.11 4.17
C ILE A 90 -2.96 -4.49 3.96
N THR A 91 -3.84 -3.91 4.77
CA THR A 91 -5.28 -3.89 4.48
C THR A 91 -5.52 -2.86 3.38
N THR A 92 -6.17 -3.27 2.30
CA THR A 92 -6.41 -2.45 1.11
C THR A 92 -7.82 -1.86 1.12
N HIS A 93 -8.08 -0.84 0.30
CA HIS A 93 -9.40 -0.17 0.19
C HIS A 93 -9.83 0.54 1.48
N GLU A 94 -8.88 1.18 2.17
CA GLU A 94 -9.13 1.83 3.46
C GLU A 94 -9.60 3.30 3.30
N GLU A 95 -9.92 3.76 2.08
CA GLU A 95 -10.31 5.15 1.80
C GLU A 95 -11.46 5.65 2.68
N GLU A 96 -12.45 4.80 2.95
CA GLU A 96 -13.59 5.13 3.82
C GLU A 96 -13.22 5.25 5.30
N ASN A 97 -12.09 4.66 5.71
CA ASN A 97 -11.61 4.65 7.10
C ASN A 97 -10.68 5.83 7.42
N LEU A 98 -10.50 6.79 6.51
CA LEU A 98 -9.63 7.95 6.71
C LEU A 98 -10.29 9.07 7.55
N TYR A 99 -11.61 9.02 7.74
CA TYR A 99 -12.43 10.07 8.37
C TYR A 99 -13.03 9.67 9.73
#